data_AF-A0A7C5MF58-F1
#
_entry.id   AF-A0A7C5MF58-F1
#
_cell.length_a   1.000
_cell.length_b   1.000
_cell.length_c   1.000
_cell.angle_alpha   90.00
_cell.angle_beta   90.00
_cell.angle_gamma   90.00
#
_symmetry.space_group_name_H-M   'P 1'
#
loop_
_entity.id
_entity.type
_entity.pdbx_description
1 polymer ?
#
loop_
_entity_poly.entity_id
_entity_poly.type
_entity_poly.pdbx_seq_one_letter_code
_entity_poly.pdbx_strand_id
1 'polypeptide(L)'
;MSMITIIGRGHSGTRAISRTLWESGVFMGAPLNQSSDLLPPEDMYDACRVLARFVQWKGDLDWDWSALHTMEIPTEFTDLIHRYLKSVLESTAEHKGWKIPETTLVYPWVQRLFPDIKYIFWIRNPRDCILNRHKTDDLHDFGIDYPATEDLRRQRAISWWYQYKLVQATPQPANWIEVRFEDFVLKQDETLARLEDFLGIKLVKIPVNPEAVDRWKTADGESYYDFLAPAMRKYGYEIPGN
;
A
#
# COMPACT_ATOMS: atom_id res chain seq x y z
N MET A 1 5.92 16.06 -16.91
CA MET A 1 4.74 15.30 -16.45
C MET A 1 5.20 14.22 -15.49
N SER A 2 4.58 14.06 -14.32
CA SER A 2 4.93 13.02 -13.36
C SER A 2 3.74 12.13 -13.05
N MET A 3 3.98 10.82 -12.96
CA MET A 3 2.99 9.85 -12.49
C MET A 3 3.37 9.39 -11.08
N ILE A 4 2.38 9.34 -10.18
CA ILE A 4 2.55 9.04 -8.76
C ILE A 4 1.65 7.84 -8.40
N THR A 5 2.13 6.92 -7.58
CA THR A 5 1.27 5.91 -6.96
C THR A 5 1.53 5.81 -5.47
N ILE A 6 0.49 5.46 -4.73
CA ILE A 6 0.54 5.22 -3.29
C ILE A 6 0.34 3.73 -3.07
N ILE A 7 1.34 3.10 -2.46
CA ILE A 7 1.27 1.70 -2.01
C ILE A 7 1.34 1.64 -0.49
N GLY A 8 0.80 0.57 0.07
CA GLY A 8 0.62 0.38 1.50
C GLY A 8 -0.67 -0.37 1.78
N ARG A 9 -0.68 -1.13 2.87
CA ARG A 9 -1.84 -1.96 3.23
C ARG A 9 -3.06 -1.08 3.54
N GLY A 10 -4.27 -1.58 3.27
CA GLY A 10 -5.53 -0.94 3.66
C GLY A 10 -5.56 -0.58 5.15
N HIS A 11 -6.35 0.41 5.56
CA HIS A 11 -6.34 0.99 6.93
C HIS A 11 -5.02 1.61 7.41
N SER A 12 -3.97 1.66 6.60
CA SER A 12 -2.75 2.39 6.94
C SER A 12 -2.92 3.92 6.89
N GLY A 13 -4.10 4.43 6.51
CA GLY A 13 -4.35 5.88 6.40
C GLY A 13 -3.97 6.48 5.05
N THR A 14 -3.82 5.65 4.00
CA THR A 14 -3.46 6.08 2.63
C THR A 14 -4.43 7.10 2.01
N ARG A 15 -5.66 7.21 2.53
CA ARG A 15 -6.60 8.28 2.15
C ARG A 15 -6.04 9.68 2.42
N ALA A 16 -5.29 9.87 3.51
CA ALA A 16 -4.74 11.18 3.88
C ALA A 16 -3.81 11.72 2.78
N ILE A 17 -2.88 10.89 2.31
CA ILE A 17 -1.98 11.27 1.22
C ILE A 17 -2.68 11.36 -0.14
N SER A 18 -3.61 10.44 -0.47
CA SER A 18 -4.38 10.53 -1.72
C SER A 18 -5.19 11.83 -1.81
N ARG A 19 -5.85 12.21 -0.70
CA ARG A 19 -6.58 13.49 -0.59
C ARG A 19 -5.65 14.70 -0.69
N THR A 20 -4.49 14.63 -0.03
CA THR A 20 -3.48 15.70 -0.10
C THR A 20 -3.03 15.93 -1.54
N LEU A 21 -2.70 14.87 -2.28
CA LEU A 21 -2.31 14.97 -3.69
C LEU A 21 -3.44 15.55 -4.56
N TRP A 22 -4.66 15.05 -4.39
CA TRP A 22 -5.82 15.52 -5.14
C TRP A 22 -6.11 17.01 -4.90
N GLU A 23 -6.15 17.45 -3.64
CA GLU A 23 -6.37 18.86 -3.29
C GLU A 23 -5.17 19.76 -3.68
N SER A 24 -3.99 19.17 -3.93
CA SER A 24 -2.81 19.86 -4.47
C SER A 24 -2.77 19.91 -6.01
N GLY A 25 -3.84 19.48 -6.69
CA GLY A 25 -3.96 19.55 -8.15
C GLY A 25 -3.43 18.33 -8.91
N VAL A 26 -3.08 17.24 -8.22
CA VAL A 26 -2.72 15.97 -8.89
C VAL A 26 -3.99 15.29 -9.38
N PHE A 27 -4.03 14.93 -10.66
CA PHE A 27 -5.12 14.12 -11.22
C PHE A 27 -4.99 12.66 -10.78
N MET A 28 -5.78 12.25 -9.79
CA MET A 28 -5.71 10.91 -9.18
C MET A 28 -6.54 9.83 -9.91
N GLY A 29 -6.96 10.10 -11.15
CA GLY A 29 -7.88 9.27 -11.92
C GLY A 29 -9.36 9.62 -11.70
N ALA A 30 -10.24 9.02 -12.49
CA ALA A 30 -11.68 9.21 -12.39
C ALA A 30 -12.45 7.96 -12.88
N PRO A 31 -13.55 7.57 -12.19
CA PRO A 31 -14.09 8.12 -10.95
C PRO A 31 -13.30 7.70 -9.69
N LEU A 32 -13.49 8.44 -8.59
CA LEU A 32 -12.94 8.12 -7.26
C LEU A 32 -14.04 7.80 -6.25
N ASN A 33 -13.80 6.87 -5.32
CA ASN A 33 -14.68 6.63 -4.17
C ASN A 33 -14.43 7.63 -3.02
N GLN A 34 -15.18 7.52 -1.91
CA GLN A 34 -15.01 8.38 -0.73
C GLN A 34 -13.62 8.27 -0.06
N SER A 35 -12.96 7.11 -0.21
CA SER A 35 -11.60 6.82 0.26
C SER A 35 -10.50 7.26 -0.70
N SER A 36 -10.88 7.98 -1.77
CA SER A 36 -10.00 8.43 -2.86
C SER A 36 -9.28 7.27 -3.54
N ASP A 37 -9.96 6.13 -3.66
CA ASP A 37 -9.53 5.01 -4.50
C ASP A 37 -10.06 5.19 -5.92
N LEU A 38 -9.23 4.85 -6.91
CA LEU A 38 -9.63 4.82 -8.32
C LEU A 38 -10.56 3.64 -8.59
N LEU A 39 -11.70 3.95 -9.21
CA LEU A 39 -12.76 3.02 -9.60
C LEU A 39 -12.88 2.91 -11.13
N PRO A 40 -13.44 1.80 -11.65
CA PRO A 40 -13.91 0.63 -10.92
C PRO A 40 -12.73 -0.34 -10.62
N PRO A 41 -12.72 -1.06 -9.48
CA PRO A 41 -11.51 -1.74 -8.99
C PRO A 41 -11.31 -3.17 -9.51
N GLU A 42 -12.26 -3.72 -10.27
CA GLU A 42 -12.33 -5.13 -10.64
C GLU A 42 -11.10 -5.58 -11.43
N ASP A 43 -10.69 -4.79 -12.45
CA ASP A 43 -9.49 -5.09 -13.23
C ASP A 43 -8.22 -5.13 -12.34
N MET A 44 -8.12 -4.28 -11.30
CA MET A 44 -7.03 -4.33 -10.32
C MET A 44 -7.11 -5.60 -9.45
N TYR A 45 -8.30 -6.00 -9.02
CA TYR A 45 -8.49 -7.23 -8.25
C TYR A 45 -8.13 -8.48 -9.05
N ASP A 46 -8.54 -8.51 -10.32
CA ASP A 46 -8.18 -9.60 -11.23
C ASP A 46 -6.67 -9.60 -11.52
N ALA A 47 -6.05 -8.42 -11.67
CA ALA A 47 -4.59 -8.33 -11.80
C ALA A 47 -3.84 -8.90 -10.58
N CYS A 48 -4.36 -8.67 -9.37
CA CYS A 48 -3.84 -9.29 -8.15
C CYS A 48 -3.90 -10.82 -8.22
N ARG A 49 -5.03 -11.38 -8.68
CA ARG A 49 -5.20 -12.83 -8.85
C ARG A 49 -4.26 -13.40 -9.91
N VAL A 50 -4.01 -12.66 -10.99
CA VAL A 50 -3.06 -13.10 -12.04
C VAL A 50 -1.65 -13.19 -11.48
N LEU A 51 -1.18 -12.14 -10.79
CA LEU A 51 0.15 -12.15 -10.17
C LEU A 51 0.30 -13.25 -9.11
N ALA A 52 -0.76 -13.47 -8.30
CA ALA A 52 -0.76 -14.46 -7.25
C ALA A 52 -0.50 -15.90 -7.73
N ARG A 53 -0.88 -16.23 -8.98
CA ARG A 53 -0.57 -17.54 -9.62
C ARG A 53 0.92 -17.86 -9.66
N PHE A 54 1.78 -16.84 -9.53
CA PHE A 54 3.24 -16.95 -9.61
C PHE A 54 3.93 -16.71 -8.27
N VAL A 55 3.16 -16.53 -7.19
CA VAL A 55 3.70 -16.47 -5.83
C VAL A 55 3.74 -17.88 -5.27
N GLN A 56 4.92 -18.33 -4.85
CA GLN A 56 5.05 -19.65 -4.23
C GLN A 56 4.99 -19.53 -2.72
N TRP A 57 3.93 -20.07 -2.10
CA TRP A 57 3.88 -20.26 -0.65
C TRP A 57 4.87 -21.36 -0.23
N LYS A 58 5.73 -21.06 0.74
CA LYS A 58 6.74 -22.00 1.27
C LYS A 58 6.30 -22.69 2.56
N GLY A 59 5.09 -22.41 3.02
CA GLY A 59 4.60 -22.79 4.35
C GLY A 59 4.77 -21.63 5.35
N ASP A 60 4.07 -21.75 6.48
CA ASP A 60 4.05 -20.73 7.54
C ASP A 60 3.83 -19.31 6.98
N LEU A 61 4.60 -18.34 7.45
CA LEU A 61 4.54 -16.94 7.00
C LEU A 61 5.66 -16.60 6.02
N ASP A 62 5.92 -17.53 5.08
CA ASP A 62 6.96 -17.39 4.07
C ASP A 62 6.47 -17.66 2.63
N TRP A 63 6.91 -16.79 1.73
CA TRP A 63 6.54 -16.79 0.32
C TRP A 63 7.75 -16.40 -0.52
N ASP A 64 7.79 -16.89 -1.74
CA ASP A 64 8.83 -16.61 -2.71
C ASP A 64 8.25 -15.85 -3.90
N TRP A 65 8.82 -14.66 -4.12
CA TRP A 65 8.46 -13.73 -5.18
C TRP A 65 9.56 -13.62 -6.23
N SER A 66 10.63 -14.42 -6.14
CA SER A 66 11.82 -14.30 -7.00
C SER A 66 11.49 -14.36 -8.50
N ALA A 67 10.57 -15.24 -8.88
CA ALA A 67 10.10 -15.35 -10.26
C ALA A 67 9.50 -14.05 -10.79
N LEU A 68 8.78 -13.29 -9.96
CA LEU A 68 8.10 -12.05 -10.38
C LEU A 68 9.07 -10.97 -10.88
N HIS A 69 10.33 -11.03 -10.47
CA HIS A 69 11.34 -10.02 -10.81
C HIS A 69 11.99 -10.25 -12.17
N THR A 70 11.99 -11.48 -12.68
CA THR A 70 12.75 -11.87 -13.88
C THR A 70 11.87 -12.41 -15.00
N MET A 71 10.75 -13.05 -14.66
CA MET A 71 9.86 -13.64 -15.67
C MET A 71 9.22 -12.58 -16.57
N GLU A 72 8.78 -13.00 -17.76
CA GLU A 72 7.93 -12.16 -18.59
C GLU A 72 6.59 -11.90 -17.90
N ILE A 73 6.12 -10.66 -17.94
CA ILE A 73 4.83 -10.27 -17.35
C ILE A 73 3.73 -10.77 -18.29
N PRO A 74 2.78 -11.61 -17.83
CA PRO A 74 1.70 -12.11 -18.70
C PRO A 74 0.89 -10.97 -19.32
N THR A 75 0.52 -11.10 -20.60
CA THR A 75 -0.33 -10.12 -21.30
C THR A 75 -1.67 -9.88 -20.59
N GLU A 76 -2.23 -10.93 -19.99
CA GLU A 76 -3.45 -10.83 -19.17
C GLU A 76 -3.31 -9.77 -18.07
N PHE A 77 -2.18 -9.76 -17.36
CA PHE A 77 -1.90 -8.75 -16.34
C PHE A 77 -1.74 -7.35 -16.93
N THR A 78 -0.98 -7.21 -18.02
CA THR A 78 -0.77 -5.89 -18.63
C THR A 78 -2.07 -5.27 -19.14
N ASP A 79 -2.94 -6.08 -19.72
CA ASP A 79 -4.23 -5.64 -20.23
C ASP A 79 -5.15 -5.17 -19.09
N LEU A 80 -5.19 -5.92 -17.99
CA LEU A 80 -5.93 -5.56 -16.78
C LEU A 80 -5.46 -4.22 -16.20
N ILE A 81 -4.15 -4.05 -16.02
CA ILE A 81 -3.58 -2.81 -15.49
C ILE A 81 -3.82 -1.61 -16.41
N HIS A 82 -3.70 -1.79 -17.73
CA HIS A 82 -3.97 -0.71 -18.69
C HIS A 82 -5.44 -0.31 -18.73
N ARG A 83 -6.38 -1.27 -18.62
CA ARG A 83 -7.81 -0.95 -18.51
C ARG A 83 -8.13 -0.23 -17.21
N TYR A 84 -7.60 -0.72 -16.09
CA TYR A 84 -7.78 -0.08 -14.78
C TYR A 84 -7.25 1.35 -14.76
N LEU A 85 -6.03 1.57 -15.28
CA LEU A 85 -5.38 2.88 -15.26
C LEU A 85 -5.74 3.77 -16.45
N LYS A 86 -6.70 3.39 -17.30
CA LYS A 86 -7.01 4.09 -18.55
C LYS A 86 -7.17 5.60 -18.36
N SER A 87 -7.97 6.03 -17.40
CA SER A 87 -8.22 7.47 -17.15
C SER A 87 -6.94 8.22 -16.73
N VAL A 88 -6.05 7.56 -15.98
CA VAL A 88 -4.76 8.13 -15.56
C VAL A 88 -3.79 8.17 -16.75
N LEU A 89 -3.69 7.10 -17.52
CA LEU A 89 -2.77 7.00 -18.65
C LEU A 89 -3.13 8.00 -19.76
N GLU A 90 -4.41 8.17 -20.07
CA GLU A 90 -4.91 9.08 -21.10
C GLU A 90 -4.93 10.56 -20.68
N SER A 91 -4.82 10.86 -19.37
CA SER A 91 -4.83 12.24 -18.89
C SER A 91 -3.58 13.02 -19.30
N THR A 92 -3.81 14.26 -19.75
CA THR A 92 -2.78 15.25 -20.10
C THR A 92 -2.36 16.14 -18.92
N ALA A 93 -2.88 15.88 -17.71
CA ALA A 93 -2.51 16.63 -16.52
C ALA A 93 -1.00 16.55 -16.26
N GLU A 94 -0.41 17.65 -15.80
CA GLU A 94 1.02 17.73 -15.50
C GLU A 94 1.45 16.72 -14.44
N HIS A 95 0.64 16.59 -13.38
CA HIS A 95 0.81 15.61 -12.33
C HIS A 95 -0.42 14.71 -12.29
N LYS A 96 -0.20 13.41 -12.35
CA LYS A 96 -1.26 12.40 -12.32
C LYS A 96 -0.86 11.21 -11.47
N GLY A 97 -1.82 10.38 -11.12
CA GLY A 97 -1.56 9.21 -10.30
C GLY A 97 -2.79 8.39 -10.03
N TRP A 98 -2.62 7.38 -9.20
CA TRP A 98 -3.73 6.60 -8.68
C TRP A 98 -3.42 6.13 -7.27
N LYS A 99 -4.46 5.67 -6.59
CA LYS A 99 -4.35 4.98 -5.33
C LYS A 99 -5.44 3.93 -5.24
N ILE A 100 -5.06 2.75 -4.80
CA ILE A 100 -5.92 1.71 -4.23
C ILE A 100 -5.01 0.75 -3.46
N PRO A 101 -5.35 0.31 -2.23
CA PRO A 101 -4.44 -0.49 -1.40
C PRO A 101 -3.90 -1.76 -2.09
N GLU A 102 -4.73 -2.39 -2.92
CA GLU A 102 -4.45 -3.59 -3.71
C GLU A 102 -3.29 -3.41 -4.69
N THR A 103 -2.94 -2.17 -5.07
CA THR A 103 -1.72 -1.88 -5.85
C THR A 103 -0.48 -2.48 -5.19
N THR A 104 -0.46 -2.59 -3.86
CA THR A 104 0.64 -3.22 -3.11
C THR A 104 0.82 -4.69 -3.47
N LEU A 105 -0.26 -5.44 -3.71
CA LEU A 105 -0.21 -6.86 -4.05
C LEU A 105 0.40 -7.10 -5.44
N VAL A 106 0.28 -6.11 -6.33
CA VAL A 106 0.80 -6.19 -7.71
C VAL A 106 2.04 -5.35 -7.95
N TYR A 107 2.55 -4.71 -6.90
CA TYR A 107 3.69 -3.81 -6.94
C TYR A 107 4.91 -4.34 -7.72
N PRO A 108 5.33 -5.62 -7.58
CA PRO A 108 6.49 -6.16 -8.31
C PRO A 108 6.41 -5.97 -9.83
N TRP A 109 5.21 -6.10 -10.41
CA TRP A 109 5.02 -5.93 -11.86
C TRP A 109 4.63 -4.52 -12.23
N VAL A 110 3.90 -3.80 -11.38
CA VAL A 110 3.62 -2.36 -11.61
C VAL A 110 4.93 -1.58 -11.76
N GLN A 111 5.94 -1.82 -10.92
CA GLN A 111 7.24 -1.12 -11.04
C GLN A 111 8.03 -1.47 -12.30
N ARG A 112 7.81 -2.66 -12.86
CA ARG A 112 8.46 -3.08 -14.11
C ARG A 112 7.76 -2.48 -15.32
N LEU A 113 6.44 -2.31 -15.27
CA LEU A 113 5.66 -1.63 -16.32
C LEU A 113 5.85 -0.12 -16.31
N PHE A 114 6.05 0.47 -15.13
CA PHE A 114 6.14 1.92 -14.96
C PHE A 114 7.37 2.31 -14.12
N PRO A 115 8.60 2.12 -14.65
CA PRO A 115 9.84 2.29 -13.88
C PRO A 115 10.10 3.73 -13.40
N ASP A 116 9.54 4.72 -14.09
CA ASP A 116 9.83 6.14 -13.84
C ASP A 116 8.84 6.80 -12.85
N ILE A 117 7.82 6.08 -12.37
CA ILE A 117 6.79 6.70 -11.52
C ILE A 117 7.30 6.90 -10.10
N LYS A 118 6.76 7.92 -9.44
CA LYS A 118 7.07 8.22 -8.04
C LYS A 118 6.23 7.35 -7.12
N TYR A 119 6.87 6.46 -6.37
CA TYR A 119 6.24 5.61 -5.38
C TYR A 119 6.26 6.28 -4.01
N ILE A 120 5.07 6.44 -3.43
CA ILE A 120 4.91 6.76 -2.01
C ILE A 120 4.55 5.46 -1.29
N PHE A 121 5.50 4.91 -0.54
CA PHE A 121 5.24 3.79 0.35
C PHE A 121 4.76 4.29 1.70
N TRP A 122 3.49 4.01 1.97
CA TRP A 122 2.79 4.45 3.15
C TRP A 122 2.73 3.34 4.18
N ILE A 123 3.39 3.56 5.32
CA ILE A 123 3.45 2.61 6.42
C ILE A 123 2.74 3.16 7.65
N ARG A 124 2.12 2.28 8.43
CA ARG A 124 1.49 2.61 9.70
C ARG A 124 1.76 1.49 10.68
N ASN A 125 1.75 1.79 11.98
CA ASN A 125 1.84 0.80 13.05
C ASN A 125 0.84 -0.35 12.77
N PRO A 126 1.32 -1.61 12.60
CA PRO A 126 0.46 -2.72 12.19
C PRO A 126 -0.68 -2.97 13.19
N ARG A 127 -0.46 -2.66 14.47
CA ARG A 127 -1.46 -2.82 15.54
C ARG A 127 -2.72 -2.00 15.29
N ASP A 128 -2.57 -0.81 14.71
CA ASP A 128 -3.71 0.03 14.29
C ASP A 128 -4.37 -0.49 13.00
N CYS A 129 -3.56 -1.06 12.11
CA CYS A 129 -4.04 -1.53 10.81
C CYS A 129 -5.01 -2.71 10.99
N ILE A 130 -4.73 -3.60 11.94
CA ILE A 130 -5.50 -4.85 12.12
C ILE A 130 -6.82 -4.68 12.89
N LEU A 131 -7.13 -3.47 13.38
CA LEU A 131 -8.34 -3.23 14.17
C LEU A 131 -9.64 -3.39 13.38
N ASN A 132 -9.64 -2.98 12.11
CA ASN A 132 -10.85 -2.92 11.28
C ASN A 132 -10.74 -3.76 10.01
N ARG A 133 -11.91 -4.14 9.46
CA ARG A 133 -12.02 -4.99 8.27
C ARG A 133 -11.60 -4.26 7.01
N HIS A 134 -10.72 -4.84 6.21
CA HIS A 134 -10.36 -4.40 4.87
C HIS A 134 -10.58 -5.50 3.82
N LYS A 135 -10.60 -5.13 2.53
CA LYS A 135 -10.78 -6.09 1.43
C LYS A 135 -9.61 -7.08 1.31
N THR A 136 -8.40 -6.62 1.61
CA THR A 136 -7.18 -7.45 1.61
C THR A 136 -6.96 -8.25 2.89
N ASP A 137 -7.92 -8.32 3.82
CA ASP A 137 -7.75 -9.08 5.06
C ASP A 137 -7.54 -10.57 4.83
N ASP A 138 -8.38 -11.18 3.99
CA ASP A 138 -8.23 -12.56 3.55
C ASP A 138 -7.47 -12.59 2.23
N LEU A 139 -6.22 -13.04 2.26
CA LEU A 139 -5.38 -13.14 1.08
C LEU A 139 -5.87 -14.22 0.09
N HIS A 140 -6.69 -15.17 0.52
CA HIS A 140 -7.28 -16.18 -0.37
C HIS A 140 -8.24 -15.55 -1.41
N ASP A 141 -8.86 -14.40 -1.11
CA ASP A 141 -9.67 -13.62 -2.07
C ASP A 141 -8.88 -13.23 -3.34
N PHE A 142 -7.55 -13.22 -3.21
CA PHE A 142 -6.59 -12.87 -4.25
C PHE A 142 -5.72 -14.05 -4.68
N GLY A 143 -5.98 -15.26 -4.20
CA GLY A 143 -5.23 -16.47 -4.59
C GLY A 143 -3.89 -16.64 -3.89
N ILE A 144 -3.70 -16.04 -2.72
CA ILE A 144 -2.47 -16.18 -1.92
C ILE A 144 -2.77 -17.03 -0.68
N ASP A 145 -2.08 -18.15 -0.58
CA ASP A 145 -2.19 -19.07 0.55
C ASP A 145 -1.42 -18.57 1.78
N TYR A 146 -1.93 -18.93 2.96
CA TYR A 146 -1.30 -18.68 4.26
C TYR A 146 -1.88 -19.64 5.32
N PRO A 147 -1.28 -19.77 6.52
CA PRO A 147 -1.77 -20.66 7.56
C PRO A 147 -3.19 -20.29 7.98
N ALA A 148 -4.09 -21.27 7.97
CA ALA A 148 -5.47 -21.07 8.40
C ALA A 148 -5.53 -20.57 9.85
N THR A 149 -6.43 -19.62 10.11
CA THR A 149 -6.68 -19.05 11.43
C THR A 149 -8.13 -18.61 11.54
N GLU A 150 -8.76 -18.89 12.67
CA GLU A 150 -10.10 -18.35 12.99
C GLU A 150 -10.01 -16.98 13.69
N ASP A 151 -8.82 -16.61 14.18
CA ASP A 151 -8.56 -15.27 14.72
C ASP A 151 -8.46 -14.24 13.59
N LEU A 152 -9.48 -13.38 13.49
CA LEU A 152 -9.57 -12.31 12.50
C LEU A 152 -8.44 -11.26 12.63
N ARG A 153 -7.96 -10.97 13.84
CA ARG A 153 -6.83 -10.03 14.01
C ARG A 153 -5.53 -10.66 13.56
N ARG A 154 -5.35 -11.96 13.82
CA ARG A 154 -4.21 -12.71 13.30
C ARG A 154 -4.26 -12.78 11.77
N GLN A 155 -5.42 -13.04 11.17
CA GLN A 155 -5.59 -13.01 9.71
C GLN A 155 -5.16 -11.66 9.12
N ARG A 156 -5.63 -10.55 9.70
CA ARG A 156 -5.25 -9.19 9.29
C ARG A 156 -3.76 -8.91 9.48
N ALA A 157 -3.16 -9.41 10.56
CA ALA A 157 -1.73 -9.28 10.82
C ALA A 157 -0.90 -10.06 9.80
N ILE A 158 -1.34 -11.27 9.43
CA ILE A 158 -0.75 -12.07 8.34
C ILE A 158 -0.83 -11.32 7.01
N SER A 159 -1.99 -10.75 6.67
CA SER A 159 -2.16 -9.92 5.47
C SER A 159 -1.23 -8.71 5.44
N TRP A 160 -1.09 -8.00 6.57
CA TRP A 160 -0.16 -6.89 6.70
C TRP A 160 1.29 -7.36 6.51
N TRP A 161 1.65 -8.49 7.13
CA TRP A 161 3.00 -9.06 7.06
C TRP A 161 3.37 -9.53 5.65
N TYR A 162 2.44 -10.18 4.94
CA TYR A 162 2.60 -10.55 3.54
C TYR A 162 2.93 -9.32 2.68
N GLN A 163 2.12 -8.27 2.79
CA GLN A 163 2.30 -7.04 1.99
C GLN A 163 3.62 -6.33 2.34
N TYR A 164 4.01 -6.30 3.62
CA TYR A 164 5.32 -5.79 4.03
C TYR A 164 6.45 -6.61 3.42
N LYS A 165 6.43 -7.95 3.56
CA LYS A 165 7.47 -8.84 3.01
C LYS A 165 7.56 -8.75 1.49
N LEU A 166 6.43 -8.66 0.79
CA LEU A 166 6.38 -8.46 -0.66
C LEU A 166 7.14 -7.20 -1.07
N VAL A 167 6.88 -6.07 -0.39
CA VAL A 167 7.59 -4.81 -0.65
C VAL A 167 9.09 -4.95 -0.35
N GLN A 168 9.47 -5.62 0.76
CA GLN A 168 10.89 -5.82 1.09
C GLN A 168 11.63 -6.77 0.12
N ALA A 169 10.94 -7.78 -0.41
CA ALA A 169 11.51 -8.74 -1.35
C ALA A 169 11.67 -8.15 -2.77
N THR A 170 10.95 -7.08 -3.06
CA THR A 170 10.90 -6.46 -4.37
C THR A 170 11.98 -5.38 -4.50
N PRO A 171 12.79 -5.35 -5.59
CA PRO A 171 13.77 -4.30 -5.80
C PRO A 171 13.13 -2.91 -5.68
N GLN A 172 13.76 -2.03 -4.93
CA GLN A 172 13.24 -0.67 -4.73
C GLN A 172 13.43 0.15 -6.02
N PRO A 173 12.38 0.82 -6.53
CA PRO A 173 12.47 1.66 -7.71
C PRO A 173 13.27 2.92 -7.42
N ALA A 174 13.73 3.59 -8.49
CA ALA A 174 14.55 4.79 -8.39
C ALA A 174 13.82 5.94 -7.68
N ASN A 175 12.53 6.12 -7.98
CA ASN A 175 11.71 7.19 -7.43
C ASN A 175 10.86 6.67 -6.27
N TRP A 176 11.43 6.66 -5.07
CA TRP A 176 10.80 6.09 -3.88
C TRP A 176 10.88 7.04 -2.68
N ILE A 177 9.75 7.21 -1.98
CA ILE A 177 9.73 7.79 -0.64
C ILE A 177 8.91 6.92 0.29
N GLU A 178 9.42 6.73 1.51
CA GLU A 178 8.70 6.07 2.59
C GLU A 178 8.17 7.11 3.58
N VAL A 179 6.89 6.97 3.96
CA VAL A 179 6.20 7.88 4.87
C VAL A 179 5.41 7.08 5.89
N ARG A 180 5.63 7.40 7.17
CA ARG A 180 4.83 6.89 8.29
C ARG A 180 3.57 7.72 8.45
N PHE A 181 2.43 7.07 8.63
CA PHE A 181 1.16 7.71 8.95
C PHE A 181 1.29 8.59 10.19
N GLU A 182 1.99 8.11 11.21
CA GLU A 182 2.17 8.79 12.49
C GLU A 182 2.98 10.09 12.31
N ASP A 183 4.04 10.08 11.49
CA ASP A 183 4.81 11.28 11.19
C ASP A 183 3.99 12.28 10.36
N PHE A 184 3.20 11.80 9.38
CA PHE A 184 2.30 12.68 8.62
C PHE A 184 1.26 13.37 9.51
N VAL A 185 0.77 12.70 10.56
CA VAL A 185 -0.23 13.25 11.48
C VAL A 185 0.41 14.14 12.56
N LEU A 186 1.52 13.70 13.17
CA LEU A 186 2.10 14.36 14.35
C LEU A 186 3.20 15.36 14.00
N LYS A 187 3.82 15.25 12.83
CA LYS A 187 4.91 16.10 12.33
C LYS A 187 4.62 16.53 10.89
N GLN A 188 3.40 17.02 10.68
CA GLN A 188 2.86 17.23 9.33
C GLN A 188 3.70 18.18 8.49
N ASP A 189 4.16 19.31 9.03
CA ASP A 189 4.94 20.30 8.25
C ASP A 189 6.27 19.72 7.76
N GLU A 190 6.99 19.00 8.62
CA GLU A 190 8.25 18.33 8.27
C GLU A 190 8.02 17.21 7.23
N THR A 191 6.94 16.46 7.39
CA THR A 191 6.57 15.38 6.46
C THR A 191 6.15 15.94 5.10
N LEU A 192 5.39 17.03 5.07
CA LEU A 192 4.99 17.70 3.83
C LEU A 192 6.20 18.29 3.12
N ALA A 193 7.12 18.96 3.81
CA ALA A 193 8.34 19.47 3.19
C ALA A 193 9.15 18.37 2.47
N ARG A 194 9.35 17.21 3.13
CA ARG A 194 10.02 16.05 2.51
C ARG A 194 9.28 15.52 1.29
N LEU A 195 7.95 15.47 1.35
CA LEU A 195 7.11 15.05 0.23
C LEU A 195 7.15 16.05 -0.92
N GLU A 196 7.12 17.36 -0.64
CA GLU A 196 7.24 18.42 -1.66
C GLU A 196 8.58 18.32 -2.39
N ASP A 197 9.69 18.15 -1.66
CA ASP A 197 11.03 17.99 -2.23
C ASP A 197 11.10 16.75 -3.16
N PHE A 198 10.52 15.63 -2.73
CA PHE A 198 10.49 14.42 -3.53
C PHE A 198 9.57 14.53 -4.76
N LEU A 199 8.38 15.11 -4.60
CA LEU A 199 7.38 15.20 -5.65
C LEU A 199 7.65 16.34 -6.63
N GLY A 200 8.35 17.39 -6.20
CA GLY A 200 8.58 18.61 -6.97
C GLY A 200 7.34 19.48 -7.11
N ILE A 201 6.36 19.34 -6.21
CA ILE A 201 5.10 20.08 -6.21
C ILE A 201 4.81 20.63 -4.83
N LYS A 202 4.10 21.75 -4.74
CA LYS A 202 3.58 22.26 -3.47
C LYS A 202 2.37 21.45 -3.04
N LEU A 203 2.35 21.07 -1.77
CA LEU A 203 1.29 20.26 -1.19
C LEU A 203 0.41 21.09 -0.26
N VAL A 204 -0.90 20.91 -0.38
CA VAL A 204 -1.83 21.49 0.58
C VAL A 204 -1.69 20.80 1.93
N LYS A 205 -1.84 21.57 3.01
CA LYS A 205 -1.90 21.02 4.36
C LYS A 205 -3.35 20.69 4.73
N ILE A 206 -3.75 19.44 4.53
CA ILE A 206 -5.10 18.99 4.91
C ILE A 206 -5.24 18.88 6.45
N PRO A 207 -6.44 19.03 7.02
CA PRO A 207 -6.69 18.68 8.41
C PRO A 207 -6.44 17.19 8.67
N VAL A 208 -5.77 16.88 9.78
CA VAL A 208 -5.49 15.51 10.26
C VAL A 208 -6.09 15.29 11.65
N ASN A 209 -6.38 14.04 12.00
CA ASN A 209 -6.88 13.66 13.33
C ASN A 209 -5.78 12.97 14.15
N PRO A 210 -5.18 13.63 15.15
CA PRO A 210 -4.20 13.02 16.05
C PRO A 210 -4.70 11.78 16.79
N GLU A 211 -6.00 11.71 17.14
CA GLU A 211 -6.60 10.56 17.82
C GLU A 211 -6.65 9.30 16.94
N ALA A 212 -6.39 9.45 15.63
CA ALA A 212 -6.25 8.31 14.75
C ALA A 212 -4.92 7.56 14.98
N VAL A 213 -3.92 8.15 15.66
CA VAL A 213 -2.65 7.50 16.00
C VAL A 213 -2.80 6.71 17.30
N ASP A 214 -2.21 5.51 17.34
CA ASP A 214 -2.14 4.67 18.55
C ASP A 214 -3.51 4.23 19.11
N ARG A 215 -4.54 4.12 18.26
CA ARG A 215 -5.87 3.60 18.67
C ARG A 215 -5.80 2.19 19.25
N TRP A 216 -4.80 1.41 18.85
CA TRP A 216 -4.54 0.09 19.41
C TRP A 216 -4.32 0.09 20.94
N LYS A 217 -3.88 1.21 21.55
CA LYS A 217 -3.65 1.31 23.01
C LYS A 217 -4.93 1.21 23.83
N THR A 218 -6.07 1.59 23.24
CA THR A 218 -7.38 1.58 23.90
C THR A 218 -8.33 0.55 23.29
N ALA A 219 -7.87 -0.25 22.34
CA ALA A 219 -8.68 -1.27 21.69
C ALA A 219 -8.59 -2.58 22.47
N ASP A 220 -9.74 -3.23 22.70
CA ASP A 220 -9.78 -4.55 23.35
C ASP A 220 -9.13 -5.64 22.51
N GLY A 221 -8.62 -6.70 23.13
CA GLY A 221 -8.10 -7.89 22.44
C GLY A 221 -6.66 -7.80 21.95
N GLU A 222 -6.12 -8.92 21.45
CA GLU A 222 -4.72 -9.03 21.02
C GLU A 222 -4.39 -8.01 19.92
N SER A 223 -3.31 -7.28 20.08
CA SER A 223 -2.90 -6.27 19.10
C SER A 223 -1.52 -6.54 18.55
N TYR A 224 -0.77 -7.49 19.12
CA TYR A 224 0.59 -7.78 18.76
C TYR A 224 0.78 -9.26 18.43
N TYR A 225 1.63 -9.53 17.45
CA TYR A 225 2.04 -10.87 17.05
C TYR A 225 3.53 -10.83 16.76
N ASP A 226 4.29 -11.80 17.29
CA ASP A 226 5.76 -11.76 17.29
C ASP A 226 6.38 -11.61 15.89
N PHE A 227 5.74 -12.15 14.86
CA PHE A 227 6.21 -12.03 13.48
C PHE A 227 6.20 -10.58 12.96
N LEU A 228 5.50 -9.65 13.60
CA LEU A 228 5.51 -8.22 13.27
C LEU A 228 6.73 -7.49 13.82
N ALA A 229 7.43 -8.05 14.81
CA ALA A 229 8.53 -7.39 15.51
C ALA A 229 9.62 -6.84 14.59
N PRO A 230 10.09 -7.54 13.54
CA PRO A 230 11.14 -7.01 12.66
C PRO A 230 10.74 -5.71 11.98
N ALA A 231 9.52 -5.64 11.43
CA ALA A 231 9.02 -4.42 10.78
C ALA A 231 8.73 -3.32 11.80
N MET A 232 8.21 -3.69 12.98
CA MET A 232 7.96 -2.73 14.05
C MET A 232 9.24 -2.05 14.54
N ARG A 233 10.31 -2.82 14.76
CA ARG A 233 11.64 -2.27 15.09
C ARG A 233 12.19 -1.38 13.98
N LYS A 234 12.09 -1.81 12.71
CA LYS A 234 12.56 -1.02 11.56
C LYS A 234 11.95 0.39 11.54
N TYR A 235 10.66 0.51 11.85
CA TYR A 235 9.94 1.79 11.82
C TYR A 235 9.82 2.46 13.19
N GLY A 236 10.56 2.00 14.20
CA GLY A 236 10.59 2.61 15.53
C GLY A 236 9.25 2.54 16.27
N TYR A 237 8.45 1.50 16.03
CA TYR A 237 7.25 1.23 16.83
C TYR A 237 7.64 0.44 18.09
N GLU A 238 7.03 0.81 19.22
CA GLU A 238 7.19 0.09 20.49
C GLU A 238 6.77 -1.38 20.34
N ILE A 239 7.58 -2.29 20.84
CA ILE A 239 7.26 -3.72 20.95
C ILE A 239 7.05 -4.06 22.43
N PRO A 240 6.10 -4.95 22.78
CA PRO A 240 5.97 -5.44 24.15
C PRO A 240 7.32 -5.98 24.65
N GLY A 241 7.66 -5.68 25.91
CA GLY A 241 8.87 -6.21 26.55
C GLY A 241 8.80 -7.74 26.67
N ASN A 242 9.92 -8.40 26.41
CA ASN A 242 10.10 -9.83 26.73
C ASN A 242 10.09 -10.05 28.26
#